data_AF-A0A8J6D1C4-F1
#
_entry.id   AF-A0A8J6D1C4-F1
#
_cell.length_a   1.000
_cell.length_b   1.000
_cell.length_c   1.000
_cell.angle_alpha   90.00
_cell.angle_beta   90.00
_cell.angle_gamma   90.00
#
_symmetry.space_group_name_H-M   'P 1'
#
loop_
_entity.id
_entity.type
_entity.pdbx_description
1 polymer ?
#
loop_
_entity_poly.entity_id
_entity_poly.type
_entity_poly.pdbx_seq_one_letter_code
_entity_poly.pdbx_strand_id
1 'polypeptide(L)'
;MEVEAETILLRLRIDLKRIQSAKVSNASRADKDAYKKHINDILDIGCLMLAIMTPELQKRHENMVAYDMIQHLKELYEGQTRQEKYDTSKALFRCKMMEGTPVGTHVLKMIGYIESLEKLGFPLGVGISHRCHPAIVVE
;
A
#
# COMPACT_ATOMS: atom_id res chain seq x y z
N MET A 1 8.55 21.50 9.61
CA MET A 1 7.57 20.44 9.31
C MET A 1 7.43 19.43 10.46
N GLU A 2 8.50 19.07 11.19
CA GLU A 2 8.40 18.22 12.40
C GLU A 2 7.49 18.79 13.50
N VAL A 3 7.51 20.12 13.71
CA VAL A 3 6.70 20.80 14.74
C VAL A 3 5.19 20.69 14.48
N GLU A 4 4.78 20.58 13.21
CA GLU A 4 3.35 20.42 12.86
C GLU A 4 2.87 19.00 13.13
N ALA A 5 3.71 17.99 12.83
CA ALA A 5 3.41 16.60 13.16
C ALA A 5 3.26 16.40 14.68
N GLU A 6 4.17 16.97 15.49
CA GLU A 6 4.04 16.91 16.96
C GLU A 6 2.79 17.63 17.47
N THR A 7 2.41 18.76 16.86
CA THR A 7 1.20 19.51 17.23
C THR A 7 -0.07 18.72 16.90
N ILE A 8 -0.11 18.07 15.74
CA ILE A 8 -1.22 17.19 15.32
C ILE A 8 -1.32 15.97 16.24
N LEU A 9 -0.18 15.35 16.57
CA LEU A 9 -0.10 14.23 17.51
C LEU A 9 -0.61 14.59 18.90
N LEU A 10 -0.23 15.76 19.41
CA LEU A 10 -0.71 16.25 20.70
C LEU A 10 -2.23 16.49 20.67
N ARG A 11 -2.77 17.04 19.57
CA ARG A 11 -4.21 17.29 19.41
C ARG A 11 -5.01 15.98 19.37
N LEU A 12 -4.59 15.02 18.55
CA LEU A 12 -5.20 13.69 18.47
C LEU A 12 -5.17 12.98 19.82
N ARG A 13 -4.05 13.05 20.55
CA ARG A 13 -3.91 12.45 21.88
C ARG A 13 -4.84 13.08 22.92
N ILE A 14 -5.11 14.38 22.81
CA ILE A 14 -6.03 15.10 23.70
C ILE A 14 -7.49 14.70 23.41
N ASP A 15 -7.89 14.69 22.14
CA ASP A 15 -9.27 14.40 21.76
C ASP A 15 -9.63 12.93 22.02
N LEU A 16 -8.69 11.99 21.83
CA LEU A 16 -8.88 10.58 22.17
C LEU A 16 -9.00 10.36 23.70
N LYS A 17 -8.20 11.08 24.50
CA LYS A 17 -8.32 11.06 25.99
C LYS A 17 -9.67 11.58 26.47
N ARG A 18 -10.24 12.60 25.79
CA ARG A 18 -11.56 13.14 26.10
C ARG A 18 -12.67 12.14 25.78
N ILE A 19 -12.61 11.49 24.62
CA ILE A 19 -13.56 10.43 24.22
C ILE A 19 -13.52 9.25 25.20
N GLN A 20 -12.33 8.90 25.71
CA GLN A 20 -12.13 7.85 26.70
C GLN A 20 -12.80 8.16 28.05
N SER A 21 -12.70 9.39 28.55
CA SER A 21 -13.31 9.78 29.83
C SER A 21 -14.85 9.64 29.82
N ALA A 22 -15.48 9.75 28.66
CA ALA A 22 -16.93 9.64 28.51
C ALA A 22 -17.44 8.19 28.43
N LYS A 23 -16.63 7.24 27.94
CA LYS A 23 -17.07 5.86 27.65
C LYS A 23 -16.93 4.89 28.83
N VAL A 24 -16.16 5.23 29.86
CA VAL A 24 -15.69 4.28 30.90
C VAL A 24 -16.20 4.63 32.31
N SER A 25 -17.47 4.99 32.46
CA SER A 25 -18.03 5.34 33.78
C SER A 25 -18.21 4.14 34.72
N ASN A 26 -18.52 2.93 34.20
CA ASN A 26 -18.91 1.77 35.03
C ASN A 26 -17.97 0.53 35.02
N ALA A 27 -16.77 0.60 34.40
CA ALA A 27 -15.84 -0.54 34.30
C ALA A 27 -14.89 -0.68 35.52
N SER A 28 -14.35 -1.89 35.77
CA SER A 28 -13.30 -2.12 36.78
C SER A 28 -12.01 -1.38 36.42
N ARG A 29 -11.20 -1.00 37.43
CA ARG A 29 -9.93 -0.28 37.21
C ARG A 29 -9.00 -1.01 36.22
N ALA A 30 -8.88 -2.33 36.38
CA ALA A 30 -8.06 -3.16 35.49
C ALA A 30 -8.52 -3.07 34.02
N ASP A 31 -9.83 -3.07 33.78
CA ASP A 31 -10.39 -2.94 32.43
C ASP A 31 -10.12 -1.55 31.84
N LYS A 32 -10.21 -0.50 32.69
CA LYS A 32 -9.89 0.88 32.26
C LYS A 32 -8.43 1.00 31.85
N ASP A 33 -7.53 0.40 32.62
CA ASP A 33 -6.08 0.45 32.39
C ASP A 33 -5.68 -0.36 31.15
N ALA A 34 -6.23 -1.57 30.99
CA ALA A 34 -6.01 -2.40 29.79
C ALA A 34 -6.48 -1.69 28.52
N TYR A 35 -7.69 -1.12 28.53
CA TYR A 35 -8.20 -0.35 27.39
C TYR A 35 -7.34 0.88 27.08
N LYS A 36 -6.95 1.63 28.12
CA LYS A 36 -6.07 2.80 27.96
C LYS A 36 -4.74 2.43 27.30
N LYS A 37 -4.16 1.32 27.74
CA LYS A 37 -2.92 0.79 27.16
C LYS A 37 -3.13 0.47 25.68
N HIS A 38 -4.16 -0.28 25.32
CA HIS A 38 -4.46 -0.61 23.92
C HIS A 38 -4.62 0.63 23.04
N ILE A 39 -5.28 1.67 23.54
CA ILE A 39 -5.44 2.93 22.80
C ILE A 39 -4.10 3.65 22.60
N ASN A 40 -3.24 3.70 23.62
CA ASN A 40 -1.90 4.26 23.48
C ASN A 40 -1.07 3.46 22.48
N ASP A 41 -1.14 2.12 22.53
CA ASP A 41 -0.42 1.25 21.59
C ASP A 41 -0.87 1.51 20.14
N ILE A 42 -2.18 1.68 19.89
CA ILE A 42 -2.72 2.03 18.56
C ILE A 42 -2.21 3.39 18.09
N LEU A 43 -2.15 4.38 18.99
CA LEU A 43 -1.62 5.70 18.68
C LEU A 43 -0.13 5.64 18.34
N ASP A 44 0.67 4.93 19.13
CA ASP A 44 2.11 4.83 18.93
C ASP A 44 2.43 4.13 17.60
N ILE A 45 1.69 3.07 17.24
CA ILE A 45 1.78 2.44 15.92
C ILE A 45 1.42 3.44 14.82
N GLY A 46 0.35 4.22 15.00
CA GLY A 46 -0.04 5.24 14.03
C GLY A 46 1.04 6.30 13.81
N CYS A 47 1.67 6.77 14.89
CA CYS A 47 2.79 7.71 14.82
C CYS A 47 3.97 7.15 14.03
N LEU A 48 4.37 5.91 14.36
CA LEU A 48 5.48 5.22 13.70
C LEU A 48 5.20 5.02 12.21
N MET A 49 3.98 4.61 11.86
CA MET A 49 3.56 4.46 10.47
C MET A 49 3.69 5.77 9.69
N LEU A 50 3.19 6.89 10.23
CA LEU A 50 3.33 8.19 9.58
C LEU A 50 4.80 8.59 9.45
N ALA A 51 5.61 8.40 10.49
CA ALA A 51 7.02 8.78 10.49
C ALA A 51 7.85 8.11 9.36
N ILE A 52 7.51 6.87 8.98
CA ILE A 52 8.22 6.14 7.92
C ILE A 52 7.65 6.37 6.51
N MET A 53 6.53 7.08 6.38
CA MET A 53 5.93 7.42 5.08
C MET A 53 6.60 8.63 4.42
N THR A 54 6.45 8.75 3.09
CA THR A 54 6.81 9.98 2.39
C THR A 54 5.83 11.11 2.75
N PRO A 55 6.23 12.39 2.61
CA PRO A 55 5.37 13.53 2.96
C PRO A 55 3.99 13.51 2.27
N GLU A 56 3.93 13.04 1.03
CA GLU A 56 2.69 12.95 0.25
C GLU A 56 1.74 11.90 0.83
N LEU A 57 2.28 10.75 1.27
CA LEU A 57 1.52 9.70 1.92
C LEU A 57 1.12 10.12 3.34
N GLN A 58 2.00 10.77 4.10
CA GLN A 58 1.70 11.29 5.43
C GLN A 58 0.45 12.18 5.42
N LYS A 59 0.40 13.16 4.52
CA LYS A 59 -0.75 14.09 4.39
C LYS A 59 -2.06 13.37 4.09
N ARG A 60 -2.03 12.26 3.36
CA ARG A 60 -3.23 11.45 3.06
C ARG A 60 -3.74 10.65 4.26
N HIS A 61 -2.88 10.38 5.24
CA HIS A 61 -3.15 9.44 6.32
C HIS A 61 -3.11 10.08 7.72
N GLU A 62 -2.86 11.39 7.84
CA GLU A 62 -2.70 12.11 9.12
C GLU A 62 -3.91 11.99 10.08
N ASN A 63 -5.11 11.74 9.55
CA ASN A 63 -6.36 11.62 10.30
C ASN A 63 -6.90 10.18 10.36
N MET A 64 -6.13 9.20 9.89
CA MET A 64 -6.53 7.79 9.90
C MET A 64 -5.97 7.08 11.14
N VAL A 65 -6.72 6.14 11.69
CA VAL A 65 -6.18 5.24 12.72
C VAL A 65 -5.28 4.20 12.06
N ALA A 66 -4.35 3.62 12.85
CA ALA A 66 -3.35 2.68 12.36
C ALA A 66 -3.94 1.54 11.50
N TYR A 67 -5.07 0.97 11.91
CA TYR A 67 -5.74 -0.09 11.16
C TYR A 67 -6.19 0.38 9.76
N ASP A 68 -6.87 1.51 9.68
CA ASP A 68 -7.37 2.08 8.42
C ASP A 68 -6.21 2.46 7.50
N MET A 69 -5.11 2.98 8.07
CA MET A 69 -3.89 3.25 7.30
C MET A 69 -3.33 1.98 6.65
N ILE A 70 -3.19 0.88 7.40
CA ILE A 70 -2.67 -0.39 6.85
C ILE A 70 -3.58 -0.86 5.71
N GLN A 71 -4.89 -0.82 5.91
CA GLN A 71 -5.84 -1.30 4.92
C GLN A 71 -5.79 -0.46 3.64
N HIS A 72 -5.79 0.87 3.78
CA HIS A 72 -5.75 1.77 2.64
C HIS A 72 -4.41 1.67 1.86
N LEU A 73 -3.28 1.55 2.56
CA LEU A 73 -1.98 1.32 1.91
C LEU A 73 -1.96 0.01 1.14
N LYS A 74 -2.51 -1.07 1.74
CA LYS A 74 -2.58 -2.37 1.09
C LYS A 74 -3.37 -2.29 -0.21
N GLU A 75 -4.55 -1.69 -0.19
CA GLU A 75 -5.38 -1.48 -1.38
C GLU A 75 -4.67 -0.62 -2.44
N LEU A 76 -4.01 0.46 -2.02
CA LEU A 76 -3.27 1.35 -2.91
C LEU A 76 -2.12 0.62 -3.63
N TYR A 77 -1.28 -0.10 -2.87
CA TYR A 77 -0.12 -0.80 -3.44
C TYR A 77 -0.51 -2.07 -4.22
N GLU A 78 -1.56 -2.78 -3.82
CA GLU A 78 -2.11 -3.88 -4.61
C GLU A 78 -2.68 -3.37 -5.94
N GLY A 79 -3.42 -2.27 -5.91
CA GLY A 79 -3.93 -1.59 -7.11
C GLY A 79 -2.81 -1.12 -8.04
N GLN A 80 -1.78 -0.49 -7.48
CA GLN A 80 -0.60 -0.05 -8.23
C GLN A 80 0.14 -1.23 -8.86
N THR A 81 0.39 -2.31 -8.09
CA THR A 81 1.03 -3.53 -8.60
C THR A 81 0.23 -4.14 -9.74
N ARG A 82 -1.11 -4.18 -9.63
CA ARG A 82 -1.99 -4.67 -10.70
C ARG A 82 -1.87 -3.83 -11.96
N GLN A 83 -1.84 -2.51 -11.82
CA GLN A 83 -1.70 -1.58 -12.95
C GLN A 83 -0.34 -1.72 -13.63
N GLU A 84 0.75 -1.76 -12.86
CA GLU A 84 2.12 -1.95 -13.38
C GLU A 84 2.28 -3.28 -14.10
N LYS A 85 1.68 -4.37 -13.59
CA LYS A 85 1.63 -5.66 -14.28
C LYS A 85 0.92 -5.57 -15.62
N TYR A 86 -0.23 -4.89 -15.65
CA TYR A 86 -1.00 -4.71 -16.87
C TYR A 86 -0.22 -3.90 -17.90
N ASP A 87 0.37 -2.77 -17.50
CA ASP A 87 1.11 -1.89 -18.40
C ASP A 87 2.39 -2.56 -18.93
N THR A 88 3.11 -3.29 -18.06
CA THR A 88 4.30 -4.05 -18.47
C THR A 88 3.94 -5.19 -19.42
N SER A 89 2.87 -5.94 -19.13
CA SER A 89 2.38 -7.01 -20.02
C SER A 89 1.96 -6.43 -21.37
N LYS A 90 1.21 -5.33 -21.36
CA LYS A 90 0.77 -4.61 -22.56
C LYS A 90 1.96 -4.12 -23.38
N ALA A 91 3.00 -3.59 -22.74
CA ALA A 91 4.23 -3.16 -23.41
C ALA A 91 4.97 -4.34 -24.04
N LEU A 92 5.07 -5.48 -23.34
CA LEU A 92 5.67 -6.70 -23.85
C LEU A 92 4.94 -7.22 -25.10
N PHE A 93 3.61 -7.40 -25.03
CA PHE A 93 2.82 -7.91 -26.15
C PHE A 93 2.74 -6.93 -27.33
N ARG A 94 2.91 -5.63 -27.09
CA ARG A 94 2.98 -4.61 -28.15
C ARG A 94 4.41 -4.37 -28.64
N CYS A 95 5.43 -5.00 -28.04
CA CYS A 95 6.82 -4.84 -28.43
C CYS A 95 7.02 -5.45 -29.81
N LYS A 96 7.09 -4.61 -30.84
CA LYS A 96 7.44 -5.02 -32.21
C LYS A 96 8.89 -4.67 -32.49
N MET A 97 9.57 -5.54 -33.24
CA MET A 97 10.90 -5.24 -33.74
C MET A 97 10.81 -4.13 -34.79
N MET A 98 11.70 -3.14 -34.69
CA MET A 98 11.77 -2.06 -35.68
C MET A 98 12.58 -2.54 -36.88
N GLU A 99 12.09 -2.26 -38.09
CA GLU A 99 12.78 -2.62 -39.33
C GLU A 99 14.19 -1.99 -39.38
N GLY A 100 15.18 -2.76 -39.81
CA GLY A 100 16.58 -2.34 -39.82
C GLY A 100 17.30 -2.37 -38.46
N THR A 101 16.64 -2.71 -37.36
CA THR A 101 17.31 -2.89 -36.05
C THR A 101 17.81 -4.32 -35.83
N PRO A 102 18.94 -4.53 -35.13
CA PRO A 102 19.41 -5.86 -34.80
C PRO A 102 18.41 -6.61 -33.91
N VAL A 103 18.21 -7.89 -34.20
CA VAL A 103 17.35 -8.79 -33.41
C VAL A 103 17.74 -8.79 -31.93
N GLY A 104 19.05 -8.77 -31.63
CA GLY A 104 19.56 -8.74 -30.26
C GLY A 104 19.03 -7.56 -29.44
N THR A 105 18.92 -6.38 -30.04
CA THR A 105 18.37 -5.19 -29.38
C THR A 105 16.89 -5.38 -29.01
N HIS A 106 16.11 -5.99 -29.91
CA HIS A 106 14.71 -6.28 -29.65
C HIS A 106 14.53 -7.32 -28.54
N VAL A 107 15.31 -8.40 -28.59
CA VAL A 107 15.29 -9.47 -27.58
C VAL A 107 15.66 -8.92 -26.21
N LEU A 108 16.69 -8.09 -26.09
CA LEU A 108 17.06 -7.44 -24.83
C LEU A 108 15.91 -6.60 -24.25
N LYS A 109 15.17 -5.87 -25.10
CA LYS A 109 13.99 -5.12 -24.66
C LYS A 109 12.87 -6.04 -24.15
N MET A 110 12.64 -7.17 -24.81
CA MET A 110 11.67 -8.17 -24.36
C MET A 110 12.08 -8.79 -23.03
N ILE A 111 13.36 -9.15 -22.85
CA ILE A 111 13.91 -9.67 -21.59
C ILE A 111 13.66 -8.67 -20.46
N GLY A 112 13.93 -7.38 -20.67
CA GLY A 112 13.68 -6.36 -19.65
C GLY A 112 12.22 -6.29 -19.18
N TYR A 113 11.25 -6.48 -20.08
CA TYR A 113 9.84 -6.57 -19.69
C TYR A 113 9.52 -7.86 -18.92
N ILE A 114 10.09 -9.00 -19.31
CA ILE A 114 9.91 -10.28 -18.62
C ILE A 114 10.46 -10.20 -17.19
N GLU A 115 11.68 -9.68 -17.01
CA GLU A 115 12.30 -9.48 -15.69
C GLU A 115 11.48 -8.51 -14.82
N SER A 116 10.90 -7.46 -15.43
CA SER A 116 10.03 -6.53 -14.71
C SER A 116 8.76 -7.22 -14.22
N LEU A 117 8.16 -8.10 -15.03
CA LEU A 117 7.02 -8.90 -14.62
C LEU A 117 7.36 -9.88 -13.51
N GLU A 118 8.54 -10.51 -13.55
CA GLU A 118 9.03 -11.38 -12.47
C GLU A 118 9.17 -10.62 -11.15
N LYS A 119 9.75 -9.41 -11.15
CA LYS A 119 9.85 -8.55 -9.97
C LYS A 119 8.49 -8.17 -9.38
N LEU A 120 7.49 -7.99 -10.24
CA LEU A 120 6.11 -7.75 -9.82
C LEU A 120 5.40 -9.02 -9.31
N GLY A 121 6.06 -10.18 -9.33
CA GLY A 121 5.48 -11.46 -8.92
C GLY A 121 4.58 -12.08 -9.98
N PHE A 122 4.88 -11.85 -11.26
CA PHE A 122 4.19 -12.43 -12.41
C PHE A 122 5.18 -13.13 -13.36
N PRO A 123 5.81 -14.25 -12.94
CA PRO A 123 6.76 -14.96 -13.78
C PRO A 123 6.06 -15.61 -14.98
N LEU A 124 6.55 -15.33 -16.18
CA LEU A 124 5.98 -15.88 -17.42
C LEU A 124 6.40 -17.33 -17.69
N GLY A 125 7.42 -17.85 -17.00
CA GLY A 125 7.97 -19.20 -17.20
C GLY A 125 7.12 -20.37 -16.67
N VAL A 126 6.08 -20.12 -15.86
CA VAL A 126 5.25 -21.18 -15.24
C VAL A 126 3.77 -21.09 -15.69
N GLY A 127 3.40 -20.05 -16.43
CA GLY A 127 2.01 -19.57 -16.50
C GLY A 127 1.26 -19.71 -17.82
N ILE A 128 1.89 -20.10 -18.93
CA ILE A 128 1.18 -20.22 -20.22
C ILE A 128 0.23 -21.42 -20.31
N SER A 129 0.18 -22.31 -19.31
CA SER A 129 -0.70 -23.49 -19.35
C SER A 129 -1.96 -23.42 -18.47
N HIS A 130 -2.09 -22.52 -17.48
CA HIS A 130 -3.20 -22.66 -16.51
C HIS A 130 -3.89 -21.41 -15.94
N ARG A 131 -3.51 -20.17 -16.29
CA ARG A 131 -4.20 -18.98 -15.76
C ARG A 131 -4.51 -17.88 -16.77
N CYS A 132 -5.00 -18.25 -17.95
CA CYS A 132 -5.95 -17.37 -18.63
C CYS A 132 -7.33 -17.62 -18.01
N HIS A 133 -7.79 -16.71 -17.15
CA HIS A 133 -9.22 -16.62 -16.88
C HIS A 133 -9.86 -16.09 -18.19
N PRO A 134 -10.80 -16.81 -18.81
CA PRO A 134 -11.42 -16.38 -20.04
C PRO A 134 -12.49 -15.34 -19.71
N ALA A 135 -12.06 -14.10 -19.47
CA ALA A 135 -12.97 -12.98 -19.33
C ALA A 135 -12.26 -11.71 -19.80
N ILE A 136 -11.94 -11.65 -21.09
CA ILE A 136 -11.96 -10.49 -21.99
C ILE A 136 -11.78 -11.08 -23.41
N VAL A 137 -12.81 -11.79 -23.89
CA VAL A 137 -13.09 -11.97 -25.34
C VAL A 137 -14.60 -12.07 -25.51
N VAL A 138 -15.34 -11.03 -25.14
CA VAL A 138 -16.72 -10.69 -25.56
C VAL A 138 -16.88 -9.22 -25.10
N GLU A 139 -17.15 -8.18 -25.89
CA GLU A 139 -17.59 -7.94 -27.27
C GLU A 139 -16.74 -6.79 -27.86
#